data_AF-A0A1Y2FRT6-F1
#
_entry.id   AF-A0A1Y2FRT6-F1
#
_cell.length_a   1.000
_cell.length_b   1.000
_cell.length_c   1.000
_cell.angle_alpha   90.00
_cell.angle_beta   90.00
_cell.angle_gamma   90.00
#
_symmetry.space_group_name_H-M   'P 1'
#
loop_
_entity.id
_entity.type
_entity.pdbx_description
1 polymer ?
#
loop_
_entity_poly.entity_id
_entity_poly.type
_entity_poly.pdbx_seq_one_letter_code
_entity_poly.pdbx_strand_id
1 'polypeptide(L)'
;VGRKGFPDSAHPFQNPPSGAQRGGCPGLNLLANYGYIARSGITNVGELLFAMQEAMGGAPSRKDGTLVALSFRGMTDPTTLKMSIGGTDSRTSGIMSWLFGGTVPGLFSAPSHSRYEHDGSLAFDDAYFTPGGTTSQFNGTLWKQRRQSADNDFNGVVQPRFQARFNSYDYWVQNNPQCAWVIVSQLLFYGAENLLWLHFPSSNTDGTVGPATAAAVETFSGILESPAGVFSKVPEKFPVGIDGKWYRRGVPLTVSML
;
A
#
# COMPACT_ATOMS: atom_id res chain seq x y z
N VAL A 1 16.18 -4.12 -14.08
CA VAL A 1 14.71 -3.89 -14.19
C VAL A 1 14.50 -2.66 -15.06
N GLY A 2 13.63 -2.73 -16.08
CA GLY A 2 13.41 -1.66 -17.07
C GLY A 2 11.93 -1.46 -17.38
N ARG A 3 11.58 -0.44 -18.16
CA ARG A 3 10.19 -0.06 -18.48
C ARG A 3 9.43 -1.26 -19.06
N LYS A 4 8.28 -1.59 -18.46
CA LYS A 4 7.40 -2.70 -18.87
C LYS A 4 5.94 -2.26 -18.69
N GLY A 5 5.07 -2.65 -19.62
CA GLY A 5 3.64 -2.33 -19.59
C GLY A 5 2.80 -3.41 -18.91
N PHE A 6 1.77 -3.00 -18.19
CA PHE A 6 0.86 -3.82 -17.39
C PHE A 6 -0.59 -3.37 -17.60
N PRO A 7 -1.59 -4.26 -17.44
CA PRO A 7 -1.44 -5.70 -17.20
C PRO A 7 -0.78 -6.44 -18.37
N ASP A 8 -0.10 -7.54 -18.08
CA ASP A 8 0.36 -8.49 -19.10
C ASP A 8 -0.57 -9.73 -19.13
N SER A 9 -0.45 -10.56 -20.16
CA SER A 9 -1.34 -11.72 -20.33
C SER A 9 -1.18 -12.79 -19.24
N ALA A 10 -0.01 -12.85 -18.59
CA ALA A 10 0.25 -13.76 -17.47
C ALA A 10 -0.37 -13.25 -16.16
N HIS A 11 -0.56 -11.94 -16.04
CA HIS A 11 -1.07 -11.28 -14.84
C HIS A 11 -2.31 -10.44 -15.18
N PRO A 12 -3.46 -11.05 -15.54
CA PRO A 12 -4.69 -10.31 -15.75
C PRO A 12 -5.29 -9.84 -14.41
N PHE A 13 -6.00 -8.72 -14.45
CA PHE A 13 -6.80 -8.26 -13.30
C PHE A 13 -7.89 -9.30 -12.97
N GLN A 14 -8.05 -9.58 -11.68
CA GLN A 14 -9.22 -10.26 -11.14
C GLN A 14 -9.63 -9.61 -9.83
N ASN A 15 -10.94 -9.54 -9.59
CA ASN A 15 -11.44 -9.11 -8.28
C ASN A 15 -10.92 -10.05 -7.18
N PRO A 16 -10.69 -9.54 -5.95
CA PRO A 16 -10.33 -10.38 -4.81
C PRO A 16 -11.37 -11.51 -4.65
N PRO A 17 -10.95 -12.78 -4.56
CA PRO A 17 -11.87 -13.87 -4.30
C PRO A 17 -12.45 -13.76 -2.88
N SER A 18 -13.55 -14.48 -2.62
CA SER A 18 -14.14 -14.55 -1.28
C SER A 18 -13.09 -15.00 -0.24
N GLY A 19 -13.05 -14.31 0.89
CA GLY A 19 -12.07 -14.55 1.96
C GLY A 19 -10.64 -14.13 1.61
N ALA A 20 -10.41 -13.36 0.55
CA ALA A 20 -9.09 -12.79 0.27
C ALA A 20 -8.74 -11.68 1.27
N GLN A 21 -7.48 -11.67 1.71
CA GLN A 21 -6.91 -10.64 2.57
C GLN A 21 -6.44 -9.45 1.75
N ARG A 22 -6.87 -8.26 2.13
CA ARG A 22 -6.41 -6.96 1.61
C ARG A 22 -6.24 -6.02 2.79
N GLY A 23 -5.31 -5.07 2.66
CA GLY A 23 -4.98 -4.13 3.73
C GLY A 23 -4.95 -2.69 3.23
N GLY A 24 -4.33 -1.81 4.02
CA GLY A 24 -4.17 -0.40 3.68
C GLY A 24 -3.03 -0.09 2.69
N CYS A 25 -2.34 -1.10 2.15
CA CYS A 25 -1.25 -0.91 1.17
C CYS A 25 -1.74 -1.15 -0.27
N PRO A 26 -1.91 -0.09 -1.09
CA PRO A 26 -2.35 -0.24 -2.47
C PRO A 26 -1.48 -1.17 -3.31
N GLY A 27 -0.15 -1.06 -3.16
CA GLY A 27 0.79 -1.86 -3.93
C GLY A 27 0.61 -3.37 -3.68
N LEU A 28 0.53 -3.80 -2.42
CA LEU A 28 0.32 -5.21 -2.09
C LEU A 28 -1.03 -5.74 -2.59
N ASN A 29 -2.07 -4.95 -2.42
CA ASN A 29 -3.40 -5.31 -2.90
C ASN A 29 -3.42 -5.44 -4.43
N LEU A 30 -2.76 -4.52 -5.14
CA LEU A 30 -2.61 -4.54 -6.58
C LEU A 30 -1.84 -5.79 -7.03
N LEU A 31 -0.70 -6.12 -6.41
CA LEU A 31 0.05 -7.35 -6.71
C LEU A 31 -0.83 -8.60 -6.60
N ALA A 32 -1.68 -8.68 -5.57
CA ALA A 32 -2.60 -9.80 -5.39
C ALA A 32 -3.75 -9.78 -6.42
N ASN A 33 -4.27 -8.60 -6.80
CA ASN A 33 -5.34 -8.47 -7.80
C ASN A 33 -4.86 -8.82 -9.22
N TYR A 34 -3.57 -8.72 -9.50
CA TYR A 34 -2.97 -9.14 -10.79
C TYR A 34 -2.27 -10.52 -10.72
N GLY A 35 -2.15 -11.11 -9.53
CA GLY A 35 -1.60 -12.46 -9.36
C GLY A 35 -0.08 -12.54 -9.35
N TYR A 36 0.62 -11.43 -9.09
CA TYR A 36 2.07 -11.44 -8.83
C TYR A 36 2.41 -12.05 -7.48
N ILE A 37 1.46 -11.95 -6.53
CA ILE A 37 1.41 -12.75 -5.32
C ILE A 37 0.09 -13.51 -5.30
N ALA A 38 -0.02 -14.53 -4.44
CA ALA A 38 -1.25 -15.29 -4.25
C ALA A 38 -2.48 -14.38 -4.10
N ARG A 39 -3.50 -14.60 -4.94
CA ARG A 39 -4.72 -13.77 -5.00
C ARG A 39 -5.51 -13.75 -3.69
N SER A 40 -5.31 -14.76 -2.85
CA SER A 40 -5.82 -14.85 -1.49
C SER A 40 -5.27 -13.78 -0.54
N GLY A 41 -4.18 -13.10 -0.89
CA GLY A 41 -3.48 -12.16 -0.01
C GLY A 41 -2.59 -12.83 1.04
N ILE A 42 -2.38 -14.15 0.94
CA ILE A 42 -1.46 -14.92 1.78
C ILE A 42 -0.22 -15.22 0.95
N THR A 43 0.85 -14.45 1.16
CA THR A 43 2.08 -14.54 0.37
C THR A 43 3.23 -15.08 1.21
N ASN A 44 4.33 -15.44 0.55
CA ASN A 44 5.60 -15.70 1.23
C ASN A 44 6.65 -14.65 0.86
N VAL A 45 7.70 -14.57 1.67
CA VAL A 45 8.77 -13.57 1.53
C VAL A 45 9.43 -13.58 0.15
N GLY A 46 9.71 -14.76 -0.42
CA GLY A 46 10.38 -14.87 -1.72
C GLY A 46 9.48 -14.42 -2.87
N GLU A 47 8.22 -14.86 -2.84
CA GLU A 47 7.19 -14.45 -3.80
C GLU A 47 6.97 -12.93 -3.75
N LEU A 48 6.89 -12.35 -2.55
CA LEU A 48 6.68 -10.92 -2.39
C LEU A 48 7.87 -10.09 -2.91
N LEU A 49 9.11 -10.50 -2.61
CA LEU A 49 10.32 -9.84 -3.13
C LEU A 49 10.37 -9.88 -4.66
N PHE A 50 10.01 -11.01 -5.26
CA PHE A 50 9.96 -11.15 -6.71
C PHE A 50 8.86 -10.26 -7.31
N ALA A 51 7.66 -10.27 -6.72
CA ALA A 51 6.51 -9.48 -7.16
C ALA A 51 6.79 -7.97 -7.12
N MET A 52 7.42 -7.47 -6.05
CA MET A 52 7.82 -6.07 -5.94
C MET A 52 8.84 -5.66 -7.00
N GLN A 53 9.81 -6.53 -7.30
CA GLN A 53 10.77 -6.27 -8.38
C GLN A 53 10.09 -6.28 -9.74
N GLU A 54 9.26 -7.29 -10.01
CA GLU A 54 8.72 -7.52 -11.34
C GLU A 54 7.53 -6.61 -11.68
N ALA A 55 6.57 -6.39 -10.80
CA ALA A 55 5.47 -5.48 -11.12
C ALA A 55 5.82 -4.03 -10.79
N MET A 56 6.47 -3.80 -9.64
CA MET A 56 6.68 -2.45 -9.08
C MET A 56 8.05 -1.86 -9.43
N GLY A 57 8.82 -2.52 -10.30
CA GLY A 57 10.11 -1.98 -10.76
C GLY A 57 11.13 -1.83 -9.63
N GLY A 58 10.97 -2.58 -8.53
CA GLY A 58 11.87 -2.54 -7.40
C GLY A 58 13.28 -3.01 -7.76
N ALA A 59 14.28 -2.42 -7.11
CA ALA A 59 15.61 -3.00 -7.12
C ALA A 59 15.69 -4.03 -5.98
N PRO A 60 16.33 -5.19 -6.18
CA PRO A 60 16.65 -6.10 -5.08
C PRO A 60 17.50 -5.43 -4.00
N SER A 61 18.12 -4.28 -4.30
CA SER A 61 18.81 -3.44 -3.33
C SER A 61 17.84 -2.58 -2.50
N ARG A 62 17.65 -3.05 -1.26
CA ARG A 62 17.34 -2.28 -0.04
C ARG A 62 15.88 -1.86 0.18
N LYS A 63 15.13 -1.26 -0.75
CA LYS A 63 13.75 -0.79 -0.41
C LYS A 63 12.73 -1.93 -0.24
N ASP A 64 12.68 -2.87 -1.17
CA ASP A 64 11.80 -4.04 -1.10
C ASP A 64 12.22 -4.93 0.08
N GLY A 65 13.54 -5.02 0.31
CA GLY A 65 14.13 -5.66 1.47
C GLY A 65 13.72 -5.00 2.80
N THR A 66 13.63 -3.66 2.87
CA THR A 66 13.18 -2.96 4.09
C THR A 66 11.71 -3.22 4.39
N LEU A 67 10.83 -3.14 3.37
CA LEU A 67 9.39 -3.39 3.57
C LEU A 67 9.13 -4.84 3.99
N VAL A 68 9.85 -5.78 3.37
CA VAL A 68 9.84 -7.20 3.73
C VAL A 68 10.46 -7.42 5.11
N ALA A 69 11.56 -6.76 5.47
CA ALA A 69 12.18 -6.88 6.79
C ALA A 69 11.24 -6.46 7.93
N LEU A 70 10.34 -5.50 7.69
CA LEU A 70 9.35 -5.09 8.70
C LEU A 70 8.33 -6.18 8.98
N SER A 71 7.92 -6.96 7.96
CA SER A 71 7.02 -8.09 8.17
C SER A 71 7.57 -9.10 9.18
N PHE A 72 8.90 -9.22 9.29
CA PHE A 72 9.56 -10.07 10.28
C PHE A 72 9.46 -9.55 11.73
N ARG A 73 8.86 -8.37 11.98
CA ARG A 73 8.48 -7.91 13.34
C ARG A 73 7.23 -8.62 13.87
N GLY A 74 7.14 -9.93 13.64
CA GLY A 74 6.09 -10.80 14.14
C GLY A 74 4.85 -10.93 13.25
N MET A 75 4.89 -10.52 11.97
CA MET A 75 3.78 -10.73 11.01
C MET A 75 4.09 -11.80 9.96
N THR A 76 5.31 -12.34 10.00
CA THR A 76 5.76 -13.44 9.16
C THR A 76 5.95 -14.66 10.03
N ASP A 77 5.31 -15.75 9.65
CA ASP A 77 5.46 -17.02 10.33
C ASP A 77 6.87 -17.57 10.06
N PRO A 78 7.72 -17.76 11.08
CA PRO A 78 9.11 -18.16 10.87
C PRO A 78 9.26 -19.60 10.35
N THR A 79 8.20 -20.41 10.43
CA THR A 79 8.20 -21.82 10.01
C THR A 79 7.75 -22.00 8.57
N THR A 80 6.85 -21.16 8.08
CA THR A 80 6.35 -21.21 6.70
C THR A 80 6.86 -20.07 5.82
N LEU A 81 7.45 -19.02 6.42
CA LEU A 81 7.80 -17.75 5.80
C LEU A 81 6.63 -17.03 5.12
N LYS A 82 5.39 -17.35 5.54
CA LYS A 82 4.17 -16.73 5.02
C LYS A 82 3.72 -15.56 5.88
N MET A 83 3.01 -14.63 5.25
CA MET A 83 2.38 -13.48 5.86
C MET A 83 1.04 -13.17 5.17
N SER A 84 0.14 -12.50 5.89
CA SER A 84 -1.09 -11.94 5.32
C SER A 84 -0.92 -10.46 5.03
N ILE A 85 -1.25 -10.02 3.81
CA ILE A 85 -1.20 -8.60 3.42
C ILE A 85 -2.35 -7.76 4.01
N GLY A 86 -3.29 -8.40 4.72
CA GLY A 86 -4.45 -7.79 5.36
C GLY A 86 -4.53 -8.17 6.83
N GLY A 87 -5.68 -8.71 7.25
CA GLY A 87 -5.92 -9.16 8.62
C GLY A 87 -5.22 -10.49 8.96
N THR A 88 -5.25 -10.85 10.25
CA THR A 88 -4.72 -12.12 10.76
C THR A 88 -5.44 -13.31 10.12
N ASP A 89 -4.68 -14.30 9.67
CA ASP A 89 -5.23 -15.43 8.91
C ASP A 89 -4.43 -16.72 9.13
N SER A 90 -5.13 -17.80 9.50
CA SER A 90 -4.51 -19.08 9.84
C SER A 90 -3.84 -19.79 8.65
N ARG A 91 -4.12 -19.38 7.41
CA ARG A 91 -3.44 -19.88 6.21
C ARG A 91 -1.94 -19.51 6.16
N THR A 92 -1.51 -18.59 7.03
CA THR A 92 -0.08 -18.29 7.25
C THR A 92 0.62 -19.38 8.08
N SER A 93 -0.12 -20.09 8.93
CA SER A 93 0.43 -21.07 9.87
C SER A 93 0.81 -22.39 9.21
N GLY A 94 1.81 -23.05 9.78
CA GLY A 94 2.26 -24.41 9.48
C GLY A 94 2.24 -25.30 10.71
N ILE A 95 2.74 -26.53 10.57
CA ILE A 95 2.70 -27.56 11.61
C ILE A 95 3.49 -27.18 12.88
N MET A 96 4.49 -26.30 12.75
CA MET A 96 5.35 -25.87 13.86
C MET A 96 5.02 -24.47 14.39
N SER A 97 4.03 -23.77 13.85
CA SER A 97 3.70 -22.39 14.26
C SER A 97 3.29 -22.27 15.72
N TRP A 98 2.77 -23.35 16.31
CA TRP A 98 2.42 -23.40 17.73
C TRP A 98 3.64 -23.13 18.64
N LEU A 99 4.87 -23.46 18.20
CA LEU A 99 6.09 -23.13 18.93
C LEU A 99 6.34 -21.62 19.06
N PHE A 100 5.71 -20.83 18.20
CA PHE A 100 5.88 -19.38 18.10
C PHE A 100 4.60 -18.60 18.44
N GLY A 101 3.70 -19.22 19.21
CA GLY A 101 2.46 -18.58 19.64
C GLY A 101 1.29 -18.71 18.66
N GLY A 102 1.41 -19.58 17.64
CA GLY A 102 0.33 -19.89 16.71
C GLY A 102 0.29 -18.97 15.49
N THR A 103 -0.91 -18.52 15.11
CA THR A 103 -1.09 -17.69 13.91
C THR A 103 -0.52 -16.29 14.13
N VAL A 104 0.44 -15.91 13.29
CA VAL A 104 1.03 -14.58 13.29
C VAL A 104 0.00 -13.51 12.86
N PRO A 105 0.06 -12.31 13.45
CA PRO A 105 -0.71 -11.15 12.98
C PRO A 105 -0.53 -10.85 11.48
N GLY A 106 -1.60 -10.44 10.80
CA GLY A 106 -1.51 -9.89 9.44
C GLY A 106 -0.98 -8.46 9.45
N LEU A 107 -0.48 -7.95 8.31
CA LEU A 107 0.13 -6.60 8.21
C LEU A 107 -0.82 -5.47 8.65
N PHE A 108 -2.12 -5.62 8.41
CA PHE A 108 -3.18 -4.66 8.74
C PHE A 108 -4.20 -5.30 9.70
N SER A 109 -3.70 -5.85 10.81
CA SER A 109 -4.51 -6.40 11.90
C SER A 109 -4.32 -5.56 13.17
N ALA A 110 -5.26 -5.61 14.12
CA ALA A 110 -5.12 -4.87 15.37
C ALA A 110 -3.79 -5.17 16.12
N PRO A 111 -3.31 -6.44 16.19
CA PRO A 111 -2.02 -6.72 16.85
C PRO A 111 -0.77 -6.25 16.07
N SER A 112 -0.89 -5.91 14.78
CA SER A 112 0.21 -5.34 13.98
C SER A 112 0.26 -3.82 14.02
N HIS A 113 -0.76 -3.18 14.62
CA HIS A 113 -0.79 -1.73 14.82
C HIS A 113 0.45 -1.26 15.59
N SER A 114 1.04 -0.15 15.14
CA SER A 114 2.33 0.40 15.58
C SER A 114 3.58 -0.46 15.31
N ARG A 115 3.45 -1.67 14.74
CA ARG A 115 4.58 -2.53 14.31
C ARG A 115 4.84 -2.47 12.81
N TYR A 116 3.77 -2.35 12.03
CA TYR A 116 3.81 -2.15 10.58
C TYR A 116 2.82 -1.07 10.19
N GLU A 117 1.52 -1.29 10.40
CA GLU A 117 0.50 -0.26 10.22
C GLU A 117 0.55 0.75 11.37
N HIS A 118 0.20 2.01 11.12
CA HIS A 118 0.14 3.06 12.13
C HIS A 118 -0.78 4.21 11.73
N ASP A 119 -1.11 4.99 12.74
CA ASP A 119 -1.95 6.18 12.63
C ASP A 119 -1.34 7.27 11.71
N GLY A 120 -2.21 8.18 11.30
CA GLY A 120 -1.91 9.27 10.38
C GLY A 120 -1.88 8.84 8.92
N SER A 121 -2.63 7.79 8.59
CA SER A 121 -2.79 7.31 7.22
C SER A 121 -3.43 8.35 6.30
N LEU A 122 -3.19 8.22 4.99
CA LEU A 122 -3.69 9.20 4.00
C LEU A 122 -5.20 9.08 3.74
N ALA A 123 -5.74 7.87 3.88
CA ALA A 123 -7.09 7.53 3.44
C ALA A 123 -7.78 6.48 4.34
N PHE A 124 -7.19 6.17 5.49
CA PHE A 124 -7.71 5.16 6.43
C PHE A 124 -7.84 5.78 7.81
N ASP A 125 -8.87 5.36 8.55
CA ASP A 125 -9.07 5.77 9.94
C ASP A 125 -7.96 5.23 10.84
N ASP A 126 -7.56 6.03 11.82
CA ASP A 126 -6.68 5.60 12.89
C ASP A 126 -7.36 4.53 13.74
N ALA A 127 -6.59 3.55 14.22
CA ALA A 127 -7.13 2.35 14.87
C ALA A 127 -8.06 2.70 16.05
N TYR A 128 -7.71 3.74 16.81
CA TYR A 128 -8.47 4.25 17.95
C TYR A 128 -9.93 4.59 17.61
N PHE A 129 -10.20 5.12 16.41
CA PHE A 129 -11.54 5.54 15.99
C PHE A 129 -12.37 4.41 15.35
N THR A 130 -11.81 3.21 15.24
CA THR A 130 -12.45 2.09 14.55
C THR A 130 -12.93 1.01 15.51
N PRO A 131 -14.05 0.32 15.20
CA PRO A 131 -14.47 -0.84 15.98
C PRO A 131 -13.38 -1.92 16.01
N GLY A 132 -12.98 -2.33 17.22
CA GLY A 132 -12.01 -3.42 17.42
C GLY A 132 -10.57 -3.10 17.00
N GLY A 133 -10.23 -1.82 16.74
CA GLY A 133 -8.89 -1.45 16.29
C GLY A 133 -8.60 -1.90 14.85
N THR A 134 -9.59 -1.83 13.97
CA THR A 134 -9.47 -2.17 12.55
C THR A 134 -8.59 -1.14 11.84
N THR A 135 -7.48 -1.59 11.27
CA THR A 135 -6.44 -0.71 10.72
C THR A 135 -6.53 -0.48 9.20
N SER A 136 -7.62 -0.94 8.58
CA SER A 136 -7.85 -0.86 7.13
C SER A 136 -9.22 -0.30 6.76
N GLN A 137 -9.88 0.38 7.70
CA GLN A 137 -11.14 1.07 7.45
C GLN A 137 -10.91 2.31 6.60
N PHE A 138 -11.35 2.27 5.34
CA PHE A 138 -11.23 3.39 4.43
C PHE A 138 -12.12 4.56 4.84
N ASN A 139 -11.55 5.77 4.86
CA ASN A 139 -12.26 7.01 5.17
C ASN A 139 -12.32 7.93 3.94
N GLY A 140 -13.46 7.89 3.25
CA GLY A 140 -13.70 8.72 2.07
C GLY A 140 -13.77 10.22 2.36
N THR A 141 -14.15 10.62 3.57
CA THR A 141 -14.17 12.04 3.99
C THR A 141 -12.75 12.55 4.20
N LEU A 142 -11.88 11.77 4.83
CA LEU A 142 -10.47 12.08 4.97
C LEU A 142 -9.82 12.20 3.59
N TRP A 143 -10.02 11.22 2.71
CA TRP A 143 -9.48 11.29 1.35
C TRP A 143 -9.98 12.53 0.60
N LYS A 144 -11.27 12.88 0.73
CA LYS A 144 -11.83 14.10 0.12
C LYS A 144 -11.09 15.37 0.56
N GLN A 145 -10.78 15.51 1.85
CA GLN A 145 -10.01 16.65 2.37
C GLN A 145 -8.60 16.69 1.77
N ARG A 146 -7.93 15.53 1.69
CA ARG A 146 -6.60 15.39 1.07
C ARG A 146 -6.64 15.76 -0.41
N ARG A 147 -7.64 15.25 -1.13
CA ARG A 147 -7.85 15.50 -2.53
C ARG A 147 -8.07 16.98 -2.83
N GLN A 148 -8.84 17.67 -2.00
CA GLN A 148 -9.08 19.12 -2.11
C GLN A 148 -7.81 19.95 -1.93
N SER A 149 -6.91 19.60 -1.00
CA SER A 149 -5.61 20.29 -0.89
C SER A 149 -4.78 20.10 -2.17
N ALA A 150 -4.76 18.89 -2.75
CA ALA A 150 -4.09 18.69 -4.03
C ALA A 150 -4.70 19.52 -5.18
N ASP A 151 -6.02 19.73 -5.19
CA ASP A 151 -6.68 20.60 -6.18
C ASP A 151 -6.34 22.07 -6.00
N ASN A 152 -6.49 22.56 -4.79
CA ASN A 152 -6.35 23.99 -4.48
C ASN A 152 -4.90 24.44 -4.57
N ASP A 153 -3.97 23.62 -4.10
CA ASP A 153 -2.58 24.03 -3.92
C ASP A 153 -1.70 23.61 -5.11
N PHE A 154 -2.10 22.56 -5.84
CA PHE A 154 -1.22 21.86 -6.80
C PHE A 154 -1.91 21.46 -8.11
N ASN A 155 -3.02 22.11 -8.50
CA ASN A 155 -3.76 21.85 -9.74
C ASN A 155 -4.11 20.36 -9.95
N GLY A 156 -4.44 19.64 -8.88
CA GLY A 156 -4.86 18.24 -8.93
C GLY A 156 -3.71 17.23 -9.08
N VAL A 157 -2.47 17.66 -8.88
CA VAL A 157 -1.27 16.81 -8.89
C VAL A 157 -0.80 16.58 -7.46
N VAL A 158 -0.64 15.31 -7.08
CA VAL A 158 0.00 14.93 -5.82
C VAL A 158 1.51 15.05 -6.00
N GLN A 159 2.18 15.83 -5.15
CA GLN A 159 3.61 16.14 -5.32
C GLN A 159 4.34 16.25 -3.97
N PRO A 160 5.68 16.35 -3.91
CA PRO A 160 6.41 16.34 -2.63
C PRO A 160 5.99 17.39 -1.59
N ARG A 161 5.41 18.50 -2.02
CA ARG A 161 4.86 19.54 -1.12
C ARG A 161 3.50 19.18 -0.52
N PHE A 162 2.95 18.04 -0.89
CA PHE A 162 1.74 17.48 -0.31
C PHE A 162 2.04 17.08 1.13
N GLN A 163 1.77 17.98 2.06
CA GLN A 163 2.07 17.84 3.49
C GLN A 163 1.05 16.95 4.21
N ALA A 164 0.49 15.93 3.54
CA ALA A 164 -0.66 15.25 4.09
C ALA A 164 -0.34 14.55 5.42
N ARG A 165 0.84 13.92 5.52
CA ARG A 165 1.29 13.35 6.79
C ARG A 165 1.57 14.35 7.89
N PHE A 166 2.08 15.54 7.57
CA PHE A 166 2.30 16.57 8.58
C PHE A 166 0.97 17.04 9.17
N ASN A 167 -0.03 17.29 8.32
CA ASN A 167 -1.36 17.65 8.81
C ASN A 167 -2.05 16.46 9.53
N SER A 168 -1.73 15.20 9.14
CA SER A 168 -2.18 14.02 9.90
C SER A 168 -1.60 14.02 11.31
N TYR A 169 -0.31 14.36 11.46
CA TYR A 169 0.35 14.45 12.76
C TYR A 169 -0.34 15.48 13.66
N ASP A 170 -0.56 16.70 13.16
CA ASP A 170 -1.20 17.77 13.94
C ASP A 170 -2.61 17.40 14.38
N TYR A 171 -3.41 16.81 13.48
CA TYR A 171 -4.74 16.31 13.81
C TYR A 171 -4.67 15.22 14.88
N TRP A 172 -3.76 14.26 14.71
CA TRP A 172 -3.66 13.09 15.57
C TRP A 172 -3.19 13.45 16.99
N VAL A 173 -2.21 14.34 17.15
CA VAL A 173 -1.78 14.86 18.46
C VAL A 173 -2.94 15.54 19.21
N GLN A 174 -3.84 16.20 18.49
CA GLN A 174 -4.95 16.92 19.09
C GLN A 174 -6.17 16.03 19.42
N ASN A 175 -6.37 14.94 18.67
CA ASN A 175 -7.64 14.20 18.68
C ASN A 175 -7.52 12.73 19.11
N ASN A 176 -6.34 12.11 19.06
CA ASN A 176 -6.14 10.70 19.41
C ASN A 176 -5.38 10.56 20.74
N PRO A 177 -6.03 10.16 21.85
CA PRO A 177 -5.38 9.96 23.14
C PRO A 177 -4.35 8.81 23.17
N GLN A 178 -4.37 7.91 22.18
CA GLN A 178 -3.41 6.81 22.02
C GLN A 178 -2.20 7.21 21.17
N CYS A 179 -1.91 8.51 21.14
CA CYS A 179 -0.89 9.13 20.33
C CYS A 179 0.53 8.53 20.57
N ALA A 180 0.91 7.47 19.85
CA ALA A 180 2.26 6.90 19.73
C ALA A 180 2.90 7.06 18.32
N TRP A 181 3.69 8.13 18.11
CA TRP A 181 4.26 8.47 16.79
C TRP A 181 5.59 7.73 16.66
N VAL A 182 5.51 6.42 16.44
CA VAL A 182 6.67 5.55 16.40
C VAL A 182 7.58 5.98 15.25
N ILE A 183 8.67 6.68 15.57
CA ILE A 183 9.57 7.34 14.61
C ILE A 183 10.02 6.40 13.50
N VAL A 184 10.35 5.15 13.86
CA VAL A 184 10.80 4.13 12.89
C VAL A 184 9.71 3.82 11.87
N SER A 185 8.48 3.59 12.32
CA SER A 185 7.34 3.32 11.44
C SER A 185 7.01 4.55 10.59
N GLN A 186 7.04 5.74 11.18
CA GLN A 186 6.70 6.98 10.49
C GLN A 186 7.71 7.35 9.41
N LEU A 187 9.02 7.18 9.62
CA LEU A 187 10.05 7.39 8.59
C LEU A 187 9.74 6.60 7.31
N LEU A 188 9.36 5.34 7.47
CA LEU A 188 9.04 4.45 6.35
C LEU A 188 7.82 4.93 5.58
N PHE A 189 6.86 5.48 6.29
CA PHE A 189 5.58 5.84 5.70
C PHE A 189 5.57 7.27 5.15
N TYR A 190 6.42 8.17 5.63
CA TYR A 190 6.85 9.34 4.85
C TYR A 190 7.46 8.88 3.51
N GLY A 191 8.30 7.84 3.51
CA GLY A 191 8.73 7.19 2.27
C GLY A 191 7.57 6.60 1.45
N ALA A 192 6.59 5.97 2.09
CA ALA A 192 5.41 5.42 1.40
C ALA A 192 4.53 6.51 0.75
N GLU A 193 4.44 7.70 1.35
CA GLU A 193 3.79 8.86 0.74
C GLU A 193 4.49 9.29 -0.55
N ASN A 194 5.82 9.19 -0.61
CA ASN A 194 6.58 9.49 -1.83
C ASN A 194 6.22 8.56 -2.99
N LEU A 195 5.70 7.36 -2.73
CA LEU A 195 5.24 6.44 -3.78
C LEU A 195 4.03 6.99 -4.57
N LEU A 196 3.25 7.91 -4.00
CA LEU A 196 2.11 8.53 -4.68
C LEU A 196 2.55 9.22 -5.98
N TRP A 197 3.70 9.90 -5.97
CA TRP A 197 4.22 10.59 -7.16
C TRP A 197 5.43 9.92 -7.79
N LEU A 198 6.15 9.07 -7.06
CA LEU A 198 7.29 8.35 -7.61
C LEU A 198 6.91 7.02 -8.23
N HIS A 199 5.74 6.45 -7.93
CA HIS A 199 5.43 5.09 -8.30
C HIS A 199 4.04 4.86 -8.88
N PHE A 200 2.99 5.45 -8.32
CA PHE A 200 1.62 5.20 -8.79
C PHE A 200 1.37 5.66 -10.24
N PRO A 201 1.96 6.76 -10.73
CA PRO A 201 1.76 7.21 -12.11
C PRO A 201 2.46 6.29 -13.11
N SER A 202 1.89 6.16 -14.30
CA SER A 202 2.55 5.45 -15.40
C SER A 202 3.81 6.18 -15.84
N SER A 203 4.84 5.45 -16.25
CA SER A 203 6.04 6.04 -16.83
C SER A 203 5.84 6.49 -18.27
N ASN A 204 6.48 7.61 -18.60
CA ASN A 204 6.59 8.15 -19.95
C ASN A 204 7.44 7.22 -20.83
N THR A 205 7.43 7.45 -22.14
CA THR A 205 8.21 6.66 -23.12
C THR A 205 9.72 6.73 -22.89
N ASP A 206 10.21 7.84 -22.33
CA ASP A 206 11.61 8.02 -21.92
C ASP A 206 11.97 7.32 -20.59
N GLY A 207 11.01 6.67 -19.93
CA GLY A 207 11.20 5.94 -18.68
C GLY A 207 11.11 6.80 -17.40
N THR A 208 10.89 8.11 -17.51
CA THR A 208 10.58 9.01 -16.39
C THR A 208 9.16 8.75 -15.86
N VAL A 209 8.88 9.14 -14.61
CA VAL A 209 7.53 9.01 -14.04
C VAL A 209 6.64 10.11 -14.61
N GLY A 210 5.44 9.73 -15.07
CA GLY A 210 4.43 10.68 -15.51
C GLY A 210 3.84 11.50 -14.36
N PRO A 211 2.95 12.45 -14.67
CA PRO A 211 2.33 13.29 -13.65
C PRO A 211 1.45 12.46 -12.70
N ALA A 212 1.59 12.71 -11.41
CA ALA A 212 0.80 12.08 -10.37
C ALA A 212 -0.56 12.76 -10.19
N THR A 213 -1.36 12.70 -11.24
CA THR A 213 -2.74 13.19 -11.18
C THR A 213 -3.49 12.42 -10.11
N ALA A 214 -4.41 13.09 -9.43
CA ALA A 214 -5.19 12.43 -8.41
C ALA A 214 -5.98 11.23 -8.96
N ALA A 215 -6.49 11.29 -10.20
CA ALA A 215 -7.15 10.16 -10.83
C ALA A 215 -6.25 8.93 -10.97
N ALA A 216 -4.95 9.13 -11.28
CA ALA A 216 -3.98 8.03 -11.32
C ALA A 216 -3.73 7.46 -9.92
N VAL A 217 -3.58 8.33 -8.92
CA VAL A 217 -3.40 7.95 -7.52
C VAL A 217 -4.62 7.20 -6.99
N GLU A 218 -5.82 7.65 -7.28
CA GLU A 218 -7.09 7.04 -6.88
C GLU A 218 -7.28 5.69 -7.53
N THR A 219 -7.04 5.57 -8.84
CA THR A 219 -7.14 4.28 -9.54
C THR A 219 -6.15 3.26 -8.98
N PHE A 220 -4.89 3.65 -8.81
CA PHE A 220 -3.86 2.80 -8.20
C PHE A 220 -4.24 2.41 -6.77
N SER A 221 -4.77 3.36 -6.01
CA SER A 221 -5.22 3.18 -4.63
C SER A 221 -6.56 2.47 -4.52
N GLY A 222 -7.22 2.12 -5.64
CA GLY A 222 -8.57 1.54 -5.64
C GLY A 222 -9.57 2.44 -4.92
N ILE A 223 -9.57 3.72 -5.21
CA ILE A 223 -10.51 4.72 -4.72
C ILE A 223 -11.38 5.12 -5.91
N LEU A 224 -12.70 5.11 -5.72
CA LEU A 224 -13.67 5.51 -6.73
C LEU A 224 -14.49 6.69 -6.20
N GLU A 225 -14.43 7.80 -6.92
CA GLU A 225 -15.34 8.93 -6.74
C GLU A 225 -16.68 8.66 -7.44
N SER A 226 -17.77 8.78 -6.71
CA SER A 226 -19.12 8.75 -7.27
C SER A 226 -19.50 10.12 -7.86
N PRO A 227 -20.53 10.21 -8.72
CA PRO A 227 -21.03 11.49 -9.23
C PRO A 227 -21.45 12.51 -8.16
N ALA A 228 -21.75 12.03 -6.94
CA ALA A 228 -22.09 12.88 -5.79
C ALA A 228 -20.84 13.39 -5.01
N GLY A 229 -19.62 13.10 -5.49
CA GLY A 229 -18.38 13.47 -4.80
C GLY A 229 -18.16 12.73 -3.49
N VAL A 230 -18.68 11.49 -3.40
CA VAL A 230 -18.43 10.54 -2.31
C VAL A 230 -17.40 9.52 -2.78
N PHE A 231 -16.36 9.31 -1.99
CA PHE A 231 -15.29 8.35 -2.27
C PHE A 231 -15.56 7.01 -1.61
N SER A 232 -15.28 5.94 -2.33
CA SER A 232 -15.45 4.56 -1.88
C SER A 232 -14.25 3.72 -2.26
N LYS A 233 -14.03 2.64 -1.50
CA LYS A 233 -12.96 1.69 -1.80
C LYS A 233 -13.44 0.65 -2.81
N VAL A 234 -12.63 0.43 -3.84
CA VAL A 234 -12.77 -0.62 -4.85
C VAL A 234 -11.44 -1.39 -4.97
N PRO A 235 -11.42 -2.56 -5.63
CA PRO A 235 -10.17 -3.26 -5.91
C PRO A 235 -9.19 -2.39 -6.72
N GLU A 236 -7.95 -2.36 -6.28
CA GLU A 236 -6.83 -1.63 -6.85
C GLU A 236 -6.54 -2.10 -8.28
N LYS A 237 -6.34 -1.14 -9.17
CA LYS A 237 -6.04 -1.37 -10.59
C LYS A 237 -4.89 -0.48 -11.04
N PHE A 238 -4.17 -0.92 -12.06
CA PHE A 238 -3.23 -0.04 -12.74
C PHE A 238 -3.98 1.13 -13.40
N PRO A 239 -3.51 2.39 -13.26
CA PRO A 239 -4.04 3.52 -14.02
C PRO A 239 -3.54 3.43 -15.46
N VAL A 240 -4.25 2.67 -16.28
CA VAL A 240 -3.90 2.42 -17.68
C VAL A 240 -4.15 3.64 -18.55
N GLY A 241 -3.24 3.89 -19.50
CA GLY A 241 -3.40 4.91 -20.52
C GLY A 241 -4.34 4.48 -21.66
N ILE A 242 -4.35 5.29 -22.72
CA ILE A 242 -5.17 5.05 -23.92
C ILE A 242 -4.83 3.74 -24.64
N ASP A 243 -3.59 3.27 -24.50
CA ASP A 243 -3.11 1.99 -25.04
C ASP A 243 -3.49 0.79 -24.15
N GLY A 244 -4.25 1.02 -23.08
CA GLY A 244 -4.65 -0.01 -22.13
C GLY A 244 -3.50 -0.49 -21.26
N LYS A 245 -2.39 0.24 -21.17
CA LYS A 245 -1.23 -0.11 -20.35
C LYS A 245 -0.86 0.99 -19.36
N TRP A 246 -0.45 0.54 -18.18
CA TRP A 246 0.36 1.31 -17.23
C TRP A 246 1.80 0.83 -17.33
N TYR A 247 2.76 1.72 -17.27
CA TYR A 247 4.16 1.36 -17.42
C TYR A 247 4.93 1.59 -16.12
N ARG A 248 5.61 0.55 -15.62
CA ARG A 248 6.56 0.74 -14.52
C ARG A 248 7.72 1.62 -14.98
N ARG A 249 8.43 2.22 -14.02
CA ARG A 249 9.61 3.06 -14.27
C ARG A 249 10.68 2.35 -15.08
N GLY A 250 11.41 3.12 -15.89
CA GLY A 250 12.62 2.64 -16.58
C GLY A 250 13.80 2.41 -15.63
N VAL A 251 13.86 3.22 -14.57
CA VAL A 251 14.91 3.16 -13.54
C VAL A 251 14.31 2.71 -12.21
N PRO A 252 14.92 1.74 -11.51
CA PRO A 252 14.46 1.30 -10.21
C PRO A 252 14.40 2.43 -9.18
N LEU A 253 13.38 2.37 -8.33
CA LEU A 253 13.22 3.32 -7.22
C LEU A 253 14.22 2.94 -6.11
N THR A 254 15.08 3.89 -5.71
CA THR A 254 16.08 3.69 -4.64
C THR A 254 15.67 4.41 -3.36
N VAL A 255 16.25 4.02 -2.23
CA VAL A 255 16.02 4.70 -0.93
C VAL A 255 16.39 6.19 -0.99
N SER A 256 17.38 6.58 -1.79
CA SER A 256 17.76 7.99 -1.96
C SER A 256 16.71 8.84 -2.70
N MET A 257 15.71 8.21 -3.33
CA MET A 257 14.58 8.89 -3.94
C MET A 257 13.39 9.02 -2.96
N LEU A 258 13.41 8.27 -1.85
CA LEU A 258 12.44 8.32 -0.76
C LEU A 258 12.93 9.28 0.33
#